data_AF-A0A2A8UUF0-F1
#
_entry.id   AF-A0A2A8UUF0-F1
#
_cell.length_a   1.000
_cell.length_b   1.000
_cell.length_c   1.000
_cell.angle_alpha   90.00
_cell.angle_beta   90.00
_cell.angle_gamma   90.00
#
_symmetry.space_group_name_H-M   'P 1'
#
loop_
_entity.id
_entity.type
_entity.pdbx_description
1 polymer ?
#
loop_
_entity_poly.entity_id
_entity_poly.type
_entity_poly.pdbx_seq_one_letter_code
_entity_poly.pdbx_strand_id
1 'polypeptide(L)'
;MFQKPMKVLATSVILTTTLFSPVMTNGLIVHAETIAAQTTNQYEQREFDLPATGSYGDEGKRERRSNQKTYMPTGIYVKPNEQVTIEVSGTQKIKAIIGTHQYDKEWGKEVNLSPGSNTISSLNGGLIGFDNPQDTGTVKVKVTQGGSPVPFFELGKHTKEDWIAMMNKYPDAHAVQLKSEKAVLTVTQDSAKKYIVDQDPIPLLKKYDEMIRAQDKISGLSEKDPNPLHRSTRRIWAFVENPNKPDWGMYASLDGAAFTTAGNAIESALNVNKFGWGQLHEAGHARQQYPWTWNHDLRGMTEVTVNLYSLAAQKQLFPNQPTRLEKERYYDKAFAYLKQTDKDYKKIDDLFVKLVMIWQLQLAYGDDFYPNLHKLYRELPEDQLPKTDEEKIQAFIYNTSKVAKQNLLPFFDQWGLKASQETRQKIEALNYPILIAPIWEATDSKPVKANVLKLGGRVWEDSNQNGIQDQSEKGMEGVRVQLLNKDGNRLKEVKTDKEGHYLFDGLIENTYRVQVEKLTGYIFMPKQSGQDVTVDSNVSETGVTDAITLLHDDLTIDAGVNTKAFRLDVKAPHNFNDVPANLWATDAISAVQSNHIAAGIGEGKFAPDMKVTREQYAQFLYNAILNGRSHQ
;
A
#
# COMPACT_ATOMS: atom_id res chain seq x y z
N MET A 1 21.66 -39.62 35.07
CA MET A 1 22.56 -38.45 35.17
C MET A 1 21.70 -37.21 35.31
N PHE A 2 21.86 -36.55 36.47
CA PHE A 2 21.25 -35.31 36.98
C PHE A 2 19.73 -35.07 36.84
N GLN A 3 19.04 -35.44 37.93
CA GLN A 3 17.71 -34.99 38.36
C GLN A 3 17.82 -33.82 39.35
N LYS A 4 16.92 -32.81 39.19
CA LYS A 4 16.17 -32.03 40.22
C LYS A 4 16.98 -31.20 41.26
N PRO A 5 16.40 -30.32 42.13
CA PRO A 5 14.97 -30.06 42.46
C PRO A 5 14.55 -28.58 42.70
N MET A 6 13.26 -28.44 42.98
CA MET A 6 12.52 -27.31 43.58
C MET A 6 12.44 -27.48 45.11
N LYS A 7 12.48 -26.41 45.93
CA LYS A 7 11.79 -26.27 47.27
C LYS A 7 12.06 -24.92 48.00
N VAL A 8 11.01 -24.08 48.12
CA VAL A 8 10.25 -23.67 49.33
C VAL A 8 10.94 -23.20 50.65
N LEU A 9 10.43 -22.03 51.15
CA LEU A 9 10.26 -21.44 52.52
C LEU A 9 11.45 -20.97 53.38
N ALA A 10 11.34 -19.74 53.93
CA ALA A 10 11.30 -19.50 55.39
C ALA A 10 11.01 -18.02 55.76
N THR A 11 10.05 -17.83 56.64
CA THR A 11 9.76 -16.65 57.47
C THR A 11 10.80 -16.49 58.59
N SER A 12 11.12 -15.27 59.00
CA SER A 12 11.69 -14.98 60.33
C SER A 12 11.37 -13.55 60.78
N VAL A 13 10.78 -13.48 61.97
CA VAL A 13 10.48 -12.28 62.76
C VAL A 13 11.69 -11.97 63.64
N ILE A 14 12.13 -10.71 63.68
CA ILE A 14 12.96 -10.20 64.79
C ILE A 14 12.35 -8.88 65.27
N LEU A 15 11.97 -8.88 66.54
CA LEU A 15 11.60 -7.73 67.35
C LEU A 15 12.90 -7.13 67.93
N THR A 16 13.09 -5.80 67.91
CA THR A 16 13.54 -5.04 69.10
C THR A 16 13.64 -3.52 68.87
N THR A 17 13.10 -2.80 69.86
CA THR A 17 13.49 -1.49 70.41
C THR A 17 13.26 -0.21 69.61
N THR A 18 12.21 0.50 70.06
CA THR A 18 11.97 1.94 69.94
C THR A 18 13.11 2.80 70.50
N LEU A 19 13.59 3.75 69.72
CA LEU A 19 14.17 5.01 70.20
C LEU A 19 13.39 6.15 69.54
N PHE A 20 12.63 6.88 70.36
CA PHE A 20 11.99 8.13 69.96
C PHE A 20 13.05 9.23 69.91
N SER A 21 13.15 9.92 68.77
CA SER A 21 13.66 11.30 68.66
C SER A 21 12.92 11.98 67.49
N PRO A 22 12.54 13.26 67.62
CA PRO A 22 11.56 13.88 66.74
C PRO A 22 12.23 14.28 65.42
N VAL A 23 11.88 13.63 64.32
CA VAL A 23 12.23 14.08 62.98
C VAL A 23 11.03 14.83 62.40
N MET A 24 11.32 16.05 61.98
CA MET A 24 10.37 17.07 61.51
C MET A 24 9.36 16.53 60.49
N THR A 25 8.12 17.00 60.65
CA THR A 25 6.93 16.76 59.81
C THR A 25 6.99 17.34 58.39
N ASN A 26 8.17 17.69 57.87
CA ASN A 26 8.29 18.30 56.53
C ASN A 26 8.53 17.29 55.39
N GLY A 27 8.74 16.00 55.68
CA GLY A 27 8.97 14.96 54.66
C GLY A 27 7.72 14.22 54.17
N LEU A 28 6.70 14.09 55.03
CA LEU A 28 5.47 13.37 54.69
C LEU A 28 4.50 14.21 53.86
N ILE A 29 4.50 15.53 54.04
CA ILE A 29 3.64 16.45 53.26
C ILE A 29 4.13 16.53 51.82
N VAL A 30 5.45 16.65 51.60
CA VAL A 30 6.02 16.75 50.24
C VAL A 30 5.80 15.45 49.45
N HIS A 31 5.97 14.27 50.05
CA HIS A 31 5.70 13.00 49.35
C HIS A 31 4.20 12.73 49.15
N ALA A 32 3.33 13.11 50.09
CA ALA A 32 1.88 13.02 49.90
C ALA A 32 1.37 14.01 48.84
N GLU A 33 1.91 15.24 48.77
CA GLU A 33 1.62 16.21 47.70
C GLU A 33 2.16 15.75 46.35
N THR A 34 3.34 15.12 46.30
CA THR A 34 3.92 14.60 45.05
C THR A 34 3.14 13.40 44.52
N ILE A 35 2.69 12.49 45.40
CA ILE A 35 1.88 11.32 45.04
C ILE A 35 0.44 11.77 44.69
N ALA A 36 -0.15 12.71 45.45
CA ALA A 36 -1.46 13.28 45.15
C ALA A 36 -1.46 14.03 43.81
N ALA A 37 -0.44 14.84 43.53
CA ALA A 37 -0.26 15.54 42.26
C ALA A 37 -0.04 14.58 41.06
N GLN A 38 0.65 13.46 41.28
CA GLN A 38 0.80 12.40 40.27
C GLN A 38 -0.51 11.65 39.99
N THR A 39 -1.39 11.48 41.00
CA THR A 39 -2.72 10.89 40.80
C THR A 39 -3.76 11.86 40.24
N THR A 40 -3.67 13.17 40.47
CA THR A 40 -4.66 14.14 39.97
C THR A 40 -4.54 14.41 38.47
N ASN A 41 -3.37 14.25 37.86
CA ASN A 41 -3.11 14.66 36.47
C ASN A 41 -2.92 13.51 35.46
N GLN A 42 -3.22 12.26 35.84
CA GLN A 42 -2.94 11.06 35.02
C GLN A 42 -3.45 11.13 33.56
N TYR A 43 -4.56 11.83 33.30
CA TYR A 43 -5.17 11.95 31.98
C TYR A 43 -5.17 13.38 31.42
N GLU A 44 -4.36 14.26 32.01
CA GLU A 44 -4.24 15.63 31.56
C GLU A 44 -2.99 15.80 30.69
N GLN A 45 -3.18 15.98 29.39
CA GLN A 45 -2.12 16.33 28.47
C GLN A 45 -2.13 17.83 28.19
N ARG A 46 -1.03 18.51 28.49
CA ARG A 46 -0.84 19.95 28.22
C ARG A 46 0.32 20.28 27.30
N GLU A 47 1.15 19.28 26.97
CA GLU A 47 2.31 19.42 26.08
C GLU A 47 2.08 18.58 24.82
N PHE A 48 2.37 19.18 23.66
CA PHE A 48 2.08 18.61 22.35
C PHE A 48 3.29 18.78 21.43
N ASP A 49 3.73 17.67 20.84
CA ASP A 49 4.59 17.68 19.67
C ASP A 49 3.72 17.78 18.43
N LEU A 50 3.75 18.93 17.76
CA LEU A 50 2.87 19.23 16.63
C LEU A 50 3.66 19.08 15.31
N PRO A 51 3.64 17.90 14.65
CA PRO A 51 4.34 17.70 13.39
C PRO A 51 3.72 18.58 12.29
N ALA A 52 4.56 18.98 11.35
CA ALA A 52 4.17 19.67 10.14
C ALA A 52 3.21 18.83 9.29
N THR A 53 2.00 19.35 9.06
CA THR A 53 0.92 18.66 8.32
C THR A 53 0.71 19.18 6.90
N GLY A 54 1.41 20.24 6.50
CA GLY A 54 1.17 20.99 5.26
C GLY A 54 -0.13 21.81 5.34
N SER A 55 -0.25 22.86 4.53
CA SER A 55 -1.47 23.67 4.47
C SER A 55 -2.63 22.86 3.86
N TYR A 56 -3.84 22.96 4.43
CA TYR A 56 -5.00 22.24 3.90
C TYR A 56 -5.32 22.60 2.44
N GLY A 57 -5.01 23.84 2.03
CA GLY A 57 -5.23 24.33 0.68
C GLY A 57 -4.21 23.74 -0.31
N ASP A 58 -2.95 23.69 0.10
CA ASP A 58 -1.88 23.11 -0.72
C ASP A 58 -2.05 21.59 -0.84
N GLU A 59 -2.49 20.91 0.23
CA GLU A 59 -2.85 19.49 0.20
C GLU A 59 -4.04 19.21 -0.74
N GLY A 60 -5.10 20.02 -0.67
CA GLY A 60 -6.25 19.93 -1.57
C GLY A 60 -5.85 20.12 -3.04
N LYS A 61 -5.03 21.15 -3.31
CA LYS A 61 -4.47 21.44 -4.62
C LYS A 61 -3.58 20.30 -5.12
N ARG A 62 -2.66 19.79 -4.29
CA ARG A 62 -1.76 18.68 -4.62
C ARG A 62 -2.54 17.45 -4.99
N GLU A 63 -3.54 17.07 -4.21
CA GLU A 63 -4.29 15.83 -4.43
C GLU A 63 -5.39 15.95 -5.49
N ARG A 64 -5.66 17.17 -5.95
CA ARG A 64 -6.71 17.53 -6.91
C ARG A 64 -8.13 17.33 -6.37
N ARG A 65 -8.35 17.64 -5.09
CA ARG A 65 -9.62 17.44 -4.38
C ARG A 65 -10.03 18.69 -3.58
N SER A 66 -11.22 18.67 -3.00
CA SER A 66 -11.69 19.72 -2.10
C SER A 66 -10.80 19.88 -0.87
N ASN A 67 -10.77 21.10 -0.34
CA ASN A 67 -10.05 21.45 0.88
C ASN A 67 -10.62 20.72 2.11
N GLN A 68 -9.75 20.38 3.05
CA GLN A 68 -10.10 19.66 4.28
C GLN A 68 -9.36 20.29 5.46
N LYS A 69 -10.06 21.13 6.23
CA LYS A 69 -9.49 22.06 7.22
C LYS A 69 -9.43 21.45 8.62
N THR A 70 -8.77 20.31 8.73
CA THR A 70 -8.63 19.60 10.01
C THR A 70 -7.45 20.13 10.83
N TYR A 71 -7.43 19.81 12.13
CA TYR A 71 -6.39 20.23 13.07
C TYR A 71 -6.12 19.12 14.09
N MET A 72 -4.99 19.22 14.81
CA MET A 72 -4.63 18.26 15.84
C MET A 72 -5.49 18.50 17.11
N PRO A 73 -6.22 17.50 17.60
CA PRO A 73 -6.99 17.62 18.84
C PRO A 73 -6.08 17.63 20.08
N THR A 74 -6.55 18.22 21.17
CA THR A 74 -5.78 18.34 22.44
C THR A 74 -6.42 17.66 23.64
N GLY A 75 -7.73 17.38 23.60
CA GLY A 75 -8.47 16.97 24.79
C GLY A 75 -8.68 18.07 25.83
N ILE A 76 -8.54 19.35 25.45
CA ILE A 76 -8.74 20.49 26.34
C ILE A 76 -9.98 21.28 25.89
N TYR A 77 -10.88 21.55 26.84
CA TYR A 77 -12.04 22.41 26.68
C TYR A 77 -11.78 23.79 27.29
N VAL A 78 -12.13 24.84 26.56
CA VAL A 78 -12.05 26.24 26.99
C VAL A 78 -13.46 26.76 27.19
N LYS A 79 -13.78 27.27 28.38
CA LYS A 79 -15.10 27.85 28.67
C LYS A 79 -15.30 29.16 27.90
N PRO A 80 -16.56 29.59 27.68
CA PRO A 80 -16.87 30.92 27.17
C PRO A 80 -16.09 32.02 27.90
N ASN A 81 -15.36 32.84 27.15
CA ASN A 81 -14.52 33.94 27.62
C ASN A 81 -13.33 33.56 28.53
N GLU A 82 -13.07 32.27 28.76
CA GLU A 82 -11.90 31.83 29.50
C GLU A 82 -10.61 32.19 28.74
N GLN A 83 -9.63 32.73 29.45
CA GLN A 83 -8.30 32.98 28.91
C GLN A 83 -7.45 31.72 29.04
N VAL A 84 -6.74 31.40 27.97
CA VAL A 84 -5.80 30.28 27.91
C VAL A 84 -4.44 30.81 27.47
N THR A 85 -3.40 30.47 28.22
CA THR A 85 -2.03 30.83 27.91
C THR A 85 -1.31 29.64 27.29
N ILE A 86 -0.65 29.88 26.16
CA ILE A 86 -0.04 28.87 25.31
C ILE A 86 1.37 29.30 24.96
N GLU A 87 2.33 28.46 25.31
CA GLU A 87 3.74 28.61 24.94
C GLU A 87 4.01 27.87 23.64
N VAL A 88 4.56 28.56 22.64
CA VAL A 88 4.94 27.99 21.34
C VAL A 88 6.45 28.05 21.20
N SER A 89 7.08 26.88 21.09
CA SER A 89 8.54 26.78 20.94
C SER A 89 9.00 27.05 19.51
N GLY A 90 10.27 27.39 19.35
CA GLY A 90 10.92 27.52 18.03
C GLY A 90 10.71 28.90 17.39
N THR A 91 10.63 28.93 16.06
CA THR A 91 10.55 30.19 15.28
C THR A 91 9.33 30.24 14.36
N GLN A 92 8.59 29.14 14.24
CA GLN A 92 7.46 29.01 13.33
C GLN A 92 6.16 29.47 14.00
N LYS A 93 5.31 30.16 13.23
CA LYS A 93 3.95 30.48 13.64
C LYS A 93 3.05 29.27 13.38
N ILE A 94 2.09 29.05 14.28
CA ILE A 94 1.07 28.00 14.16
C ILE A 94 -0.31 28.63 14.37
N LYS A 95 -1.38 27.85 14.25
CA LYS A 95 -2.74 28.29 14.56
C LYS A 95 -3.31 27.51 15.73
N ALA A 96 -4.06 28.20 16.58
CA ALA A 96 -5.00 27.60 17.52
C ALA A 96 -6.43 27.80 17.01
N ILE A 97 -7.27 26.80 17.26
CA ILE A 97 -8.70 26.82 16.93
C ILE A 97 -9.45 26.50 18.23
N ILE A 98 -10.34 27.38 18.68
CA ILE A 98 -11.21 27.15 19.85
C ILE A 98 -12.65 26.99 19.36
N GLY A 99 -13.15 25.75 19.40
CA GLY A 99 -14.46 25.33 18.90
C GLY A 99 -14.34 24.27 17.80
N THR A 100 -15.29 23.35 17.78
CA THR A 100 -15.41 22.28 16.78
C THR A 100 -16.64 22.52 15.94
N HIS A 101 -16.44 22.94 14.69
CA HIS A 101 -17.53 23.11 13.73
C HIS A 101 -18.33 21.81 13.59
N GLN A 102 -19.64 21.93 13.38
CA GLN A 102 -20.66 20.86 13.43
C GLN A 102 -21.01 20.37 14.84
N TYR A 103 -20.06 20.31 15.78
CA TYR A 103 -20.35 19.96 17.18
C TYR A 103 -20.91 21.15 17.96
N ASP A 104 -20.21 22.28 17.90
CA ASP A 104 -20.62 23.55 18.48
C ASP A 104 -21.58 24.27 17.52
N LYS A 105 -22.48 25.09 18.08
CA LYS A 105 -23.45 25.88 17.28
C LYS A 105 -22.75 26.91 16.39
N GLU A 106 -21.70 27.51 16.92
CA GLU A 106 -20.92 28.55 16.26
C GLU A 106 -19.62 27.97 15.71
N TRP A 107 -19.08 28.61 14.68
CA TRP A 107 -17.78 28.25 14.15
C TRP A 107 -16.66 28.48 15.17
N GLY A 108 -15.63 27.63 15.11
CA GLY A 108 -14.45 27.75 15.95
C GLY A 108 -13.67 29.04 15.66
N LYS A 109 -13.18 29.69 16.73
CA LYS A 109 -12.34 30.88 16.62
C LYS A 109 -10.90 30.49 16.29
N GLU A 110 -10.39 30.97 15.17
CA GLU A 110 -8.99 30.79 14.76
C GLU A 110 -8.10 31.94 15.24
N VAL A 111 -6.93 31.60 15.79
CA VAL A 111 -5.94 32.57 16.25
C VAL A 111 -4.55 32.14 15.81
N ASN A 112 -3.80 33.04 15.16
CA ASN A 112 -2.39 32.81 14.87
C ASN A 112 -1.58 32.95 16.15
N LEU A 113 -0.76 31.95 16.46
CA LEU A 113 0.16 31.96 17.59
C LEU A 113 1.58 32.26 17.09
N SER A 114 2.24 33.21 17.75
CA SER A 114 3.66 33.50 17.51
C SER A 114 4.53 32.68 18.45
N PRO A 115 5.81 32.44 18.13
CA PRO A 115 6.75 31.87 19.09
C PRO A 115 6.78 32.65 20.41
N GLY A 116 6.91 31.93 21.53
CA GLY A 116 6.79 32.46 22.89
C GLY A 116 5.38 32.32 23.46
N SER A 117 5.07 33.16 24.44
CA SER A 117 3.80 33.11 25.17
C SER A 117 2.68 33.86 24.44
N ASN A 118 1.52 33.21 24.32
CA ASN A 118 0.32 33.76 23.71
C ASN A 118 -0.85 33.59 24.69
N THR A 119 -1.66 34.63 24.88
CA THR A 119 -2.92 34.52 25.64
C THR A 119 -4.10 34.76 24.72
N ILE A 120 -5.00 33.78 24.65
CA ILE A 120 -6.15 33.78 23.74
C ILE A 120 -7.43 33.43 24.50
N SER A 121 -8.58 33.77 23.93
CA SER A 121 -9.90 33.41 24.44
C SER A 121 -10.92 33.34 23.30
N SER A 122 -12.05 32.68 23.51
CA SER A 122 -13.18 32.63 22.58
C SER A 122 -14.48 33.01 23.29
N LEU A 123 -15.34 33.80 22.65
CA LEU A 123 -16.63 34.21 23.22
C LEU A 123 -17.51 33.00 23.54
N ASN A 124 -17.47 31.98 22.68
CA ASN A 124 -18.33 30.80 22.77
C ASN A 124 -17.67 29.61 23.49
N GLY A 125 -16.36 29.70 23.77
CA GLY A 125 -15.58 28.55 24.24
C GLY A 125 -15.51 27.44 23.19
N GLY A 126 -15.21 26.22 23.64
CA GLY A 126 -15.12 25.02 22.81
C GLY A 126 -13.81 24.25 23.03
N LEU A 127 -13.68 23.10 22.36
CA LEU A 127 -12.43 22.34 22.37
C LEU A 127 -11.33 23.13 21.65
N ILE A 128 -10.12 23.13 22.21
CA ILE A 128 -8.95 23.74 21.54
C ILE A 128 -8.19 22.69 20.72
N GLY A 129 -7.78 23.08 19.51
CA GLY A 129 -6.91 22.31 18.63
C GLY A 129 -5.79 23.17 18.04
N PHE A 130 -4.77 22.52 17.50
CA PHE A 130 -3.63 23.21 16.87
C PHE A 130 -3.38 22.76 15.44
N ASP A 131 -3.02 23.70 14.57
CA ASP A 131 -2.63 23.45 13.18
C ASP A 131 -1.21 23.96 12.93
N ASN A 132 -0.33 23.05 12.51
CA ASN A 132 1.01 23.36 12.02
C ASN A 132 1.03 23.23 10.49
N PRO A 133 0.68 24.30 9.74
CA PRO A 133 0.50 24.23 8.30
C PRO A 133 1.83 24.13 7.52
N GLN A 134 2.96 24.05 8.20
CA GLN A 134 4.27 23.95 7.56
C GLN A 134 4.44 22.58 6.90
N ASP A 135 5.37 22.48 5.94
CA ASP A 135 5.63 21.22 5.22
C ASP A 135 6.58 20.27 5.97
N THR A 136 7.45 20.84 6.81
CA THR A 136 8.47 20.11 7.57
C THR A 136 8.66 20.68 8.98
N GLY A 137 9.18 19.83 9.87
CA GLY A 137 9.47 20.19 11.26
C GLY A 137 8.40 19.74 12.25
N THR A 138 8.65 20.00 13.52
CA THR A 138 7.73 19.73 14.63
C THR A 138 7.82 20.92 15.58
N VAL A 139 6.67 21.45 15.99
CA VAL A 139 6.57 22.58 16.92
C VAL A 139 6.08 22.06 18.26
N LYS A 140 6.85 22.33 19.32
CA LYS A 140 6.41 22.03 20.69
C LYS A 140 5.46 23.12 21.18
N VAL A 141 4.30 22.70 21.66
CA VAL A 141 3.24 23.59 22.17
C VAL A 141 2.90 23.16 23.59
N LYS A 142 2.79 24.12 24.50
CA LYS A 142 2.38 23.87 25.88
C LYS A 142 1.24 24.80 26.30
N VAL A 143 0.12 24.24 26.73
CA VAL A 143 -0.97 25.00 27.36
C VAL A 143 -0.63 25.18 28.84
N THR A 144 -0.10 26.35 29.20
CA THR A 144 0.44 26.61 30.54
C THR A 144 -0.63 27.01 31.54
N GLN A 145 -1.70 27.67 31.10
CA GLN A 145 -2.79 28.15 31.97
C GLN A 145 -4.13 28.10 31.24
N GLY A 146 -5.22 27.91 31.99
CA GLY A 146 -6.58 27.82 31.46
C GLY A 146 -6.87 26.50 30.76
N GLY A 147 -8.15 26.29 30.48
CA GLY A 147 -8.68 25.08 29.88
C GLY A 147 -8.78 23.92 30.88
N SER A 148 -9.82 23.12 30.71
CA SER A 148 -10.10 21.91 31.50
C SER A 148 -9.99 20.66 30.64
N PRO A 149 -9.45 19.54 31.15
CA PRO A 149 -9.38 18.30 30.39
C PRO A 149 -10.78 17.71 30.13
N VAL A 150 -10.92 17.05 28.99
CA VAL A 150 -12.06 16.18 28.65
C VAL A 150 -11.57 14.74 28.41
N PRO A 151 -12.44 13.72 28.36
CA PRO A 151 -12.03 12.38 27.96
C PRO A 151 -11.39 12.42 26.56
N PHE A 152 -10.10 12.10 26.50
CA PHE A 152 -9.30 12.11 25.27
C PHE A 152 -8.53 10.79 25.13
N PHE A 153 -9.10 9.89 24.32
CA PHE A 153 -8.50 8.60 24.03
C PHE A 153 -7.55 8.69 22.85
N GLU A 154 -6.41 8.00 22.92
CA GLU A 154 -5.43 7.96 21.83
C GLU A 154 -4.98 6.51 21.62
N LEU A 155 -5.23 5.99 20.42
CA LEU A 155 -4.89 4.63 20.03
C LEU A 155 -3.37 4.41 20.14
N GLY A 156 -2.97 3.34 20.82
CA GLY A 156 -1.57 3.00 21.07
C GLY A 156 -0.97 3.68 22.31
N LYS A 157 -1.65 4.67 22.89
CA LYS A 157 -1.26 5.33 24.15
C LYS A 157 -2.10 4.88 25.33
N HIS A 158 -3.42 4.78 25.16
CA HIS A 158 -4.37 4.50 26.24
C HIS A 158 -4.97 3.08 26.12
N THR A 159 -5.29 2.46 27.26
CA THR A 159 -5.99 1.16 27.32
C THR A 159 -7.50 1.33 27.51
N LYS A 160 -8.24 0.22 27.43
CA LYS A 160 -9.67 0.18 27.77
C LYS A 160 -9.94 0.66 29.20
N GLU A 161 -9.09 0.30 30.15
CA GLU A 161 -9.20 0.72 31.54
C GLU A 161 -8.98 2.23 31.68
N ASP A 162 -8.02 2.79 30.94
CA ASP A 162 -7.83 4.24 30.86
C ASP A 162 -9.07 4.95 30.30
N TRP A 163 -9.68 4.40 29.25
CA TRP A 163 -10.92 4.92 28.70
C TRP A 163 -12.03 4.98 29.76
N ILE A 164 -12.28 3.87 30.46
CA ILE A 164 -13.31 3.81 31.51
C ILE A 164 -13.00 4.83 32.62
N ALA A 165 -11.73 4.94 33.02
CA ALA A 165 -11.30 5.88 34.04
C ALA A 165 -11.48 7.35 33.60
N MET A 166 -11.16 7.70 32.36
CA MET A 166 -11.40 9.04 31.79
C MET A 166 -12.89 9.39 31.77
N MET A 167 -13.72 8.47 31.30
CA MET A 167 -15.18 8.68 31.20
C MET A 167 -15.84 8.84 32.56
N ASN A 168 -15.34 8.15 33.59
CA ASN A 168 -15.82 8.29 34.98
C ASN A 168 -15.31 9.58 35.64
N LYS A 169 -14.08 10.00 35.33
CA LYS A 169 -13.45 11.18 35.93
C LYS A 169 -14.09 12.49 35.45
N TYR A 170 -14.57 12.54 34.21
CA TYR A 170 -15.13 13.74 33.61
C TYR A 170 -16.57 13.54 33.15
N PRO A 171 -17.53 13.27 34.06
CA PRO A 171 -18.90 12.86 33.71
C PRO A 171 -19.73 13.96 33.01
N ASP A 172 -19.33 15.22 33.14
CA ASP A 172 -20.02 16.39 32.56
C ASP A 172 -19.15 17.11 31.52
N ALA A 173 -18.22 16.39 30.90
CA ALA A 173 -17.34 16.96 29.89
C ALA A 173 -18.12 17.50 28.68
N HIS A 174 -17.69 18.66 28.16
CA HIS A 174 -18.30 19.29 26.98
C HIS A 174 -18.38 18.34 25.78
N ALA A 175 -17.37 17.49 25.61
CA ALA A 175 -17.25 16.53 24.52
C ALA A 175 -16.30 15.40 24.93
N VAL A 176 -16.21 14.38 24.08
CA VAL A 176 -15.24 13.29 24.13
C VAL A 176 -14.49 13.25 22.82
N GLN A 177 -13.17 13.07 22.87
CA GLN A 177 -12.33 12.94 21.68
C GLN A 177 -11.65 11.57 21.64
N LEU A 178 -11.71 10.90 20.49
CA LEU A 178 -11.01 9.65 20.24
C LEU A 178 -10.11 9.80 19.02
N LYS A 179 -8.81 9.65 19.21
CA LYS A 179 -7.79 9.84 18.18
C LYS A 179 -7.14 8.52 17.82
N SER A 180 -7.08 8.22 16.53
CA SER A 180 -6.25 7.18 15.95
C SER A 180 -5.04 7.81 15.23
N GLU A 181 -4.37 7.03 14.37
CA GLU A 181 -3.30 7.58 13.53
C GLU A 181 -3.87 8.47 12.41
N LYS A 182 -5.05 8.12 11.87
CA LYS A 182 -5.64 8.78 10.70
C LYS A 182 -6.92 9.53 11.00
N ALA A 183 -7.58 9.28 12.12
CA ALA A 183 -8.91 9.82 12.42
C ALA A 183 -8.97 10.47 13.81
N VAL A 184 -9.79 11.50 13.94
CA VAL A 184 -10.28 12.01 15.21
C VAL A 184 -11.80 11.98 15.20
N LEU A 185 -12.37 11.37 16.22
CA LEU A 185 -13.80 11.40 16.49
C LEU A 185 -14.06 12.41 17.62
N THR A 186 -14.96 13.37 17.39
CA THR A 186 -15.46 14.28 18.44
C THR A 186 -16.94 14.01 18.64
N VAL A 187 -17.30 13.49 19.81
CA VAL A 187 -18.66 13.02 20.12
C VAL A 187 -19.11 13.47 21.50
N THR A 188 -20.41 13.41 21.74
CA THR A 188 -20.99 13.59 23.06
C THR A 188 -20.64 12.42 23.97
N GLN A 189 -20.62 12.68 25.27
CA GLN A 189 -20.34 11.64 26.24
C GLN A 189 -21.42 10.55 26.26
N ASP A 190 -22.69 10.93 26.09
CA ASP A 190 -23.81 9.99 26.06
C ASP A 190 -23.71 9.03 24.88
N SER A 191 -23.41 9.54 23.69
CA SER A 191 -23.21 8.71 22.50
C SER A 191 -22.02 7.76 22.66
N ALA A 192 -20.90 8.24 23.21
CA ALA A 192 -19.73 7.41 23.50
C ALA A 192 -20.05 6.28 24.51
N LYS A 193 -20.72 6.58 25.61
CA LYS A 193 -21.15 5.58 26.62
C LYS A 193 -22.12 4.56 26.04
N LYS A 194 -23.02 5.00 25.16
CA LYS A 194 -24.09 4.16 24.63
C LYS A 194 -23.62 3.21 23.53
N TYR A 195 -22.77 3.69 22.61
CA TYR A 195 -22.53 2.99 21.35
C TYR A 195 -21.14 2.39 21.20
N ILE A 196 -20.14 2.83 21.97
CA ILE A 196 -18.83 2.16 21.98
C ILE A 196 -18.97 0.80 22.67
N VAL A 197 -18.82 -0.25 21.86
CA VAL A 197 -19.04 -1.65 22.26
C VAL A 197 -18.10 -2.01 23.39
N ASP A 198 -18.65 -2.63 24.44
CA ASP A 198 -17.94 -3.03 25.65
C ASP A 198 -17.14 -1.93 26.34
N GLN A 199 -17.41 -0.66 26.02
CA GLN A 199 -16.58 0.49 26.41
C GLN A 199 -15.10 0.29 26.03
N ASP A 200 -14.84 -0.30 24.86
CA ASP A 200 -13.52 -0.42 24.26
C ASP A 200 -13.46 0.31 22.91
N PRO A 201 -12.80 1.48 22.82
CA PRO A 201 -12.70 2.23 21.57
C PRO A 201 -11.64 1.68 20.59
N ILE A 202 -10.79 0.73 21.01
CA ILE A 202 -9.65 0.27 20.18
C ILE A 202 -10.10 -0.36 18.86
N PRO A 203 -11.07 -1.31 18.84
CA PRO A 203 -11.51 -1.91 17.58
C PRO A 203 -12.14 -0.89 16.63
N LEU A 204 -12.86 0.10 17.17
CA LEU A 204 -13.48 1.15 16.38
C LEU A 204 -12.43 2.01 15.66
N LEU A 205 -11.43 2.49 16.41
CA LEU A 205 -10.38 3.36 15.86
C LEU A 205 -9.52 2.66 14.82
N LYS A 206 -9.19 1.38 15.03
CA LYS A 206 -8.51 0.56 14.02
C LYS A 206 -9.33 0.46 12.73
N LYS A 207 -10.65 0.30 12.85
CA LYS A 207 -11.56 0.21 11.71
C LYS A 207 -11.62 1.50 10.90
N TYR A 208 -11.60 2.66 11.55
CA TYR A 208 -11.47 3.97 10.88
C TYR A 208 -10.13 4.12 10.14
N ASP A 209 -9.03 3.71 10.76
CA ASP A 209 -7.71 3.73 10.12
C ASP A 209 -7.64 2.82 8.89
N GLU A 210 -8.20 1.61 8.98
CA GLU A 210 -8.31 0.67 7.85
C GLU A 210 -9.18 1.22 6.72
N MET A 211 -10.33 1.81 7.06
CA MET A 211 -11.21 2.51 6.10
C MET A 211 -10.45 3.59 5.34
N ILE A 212 -9.79 4.50 6.05
CA ILE A 212 -9.06 5.62 5.46
C ILE A 212 -7.95 5.12 4.53
N ARG A 213 -7.16 4.12 4.96
CA ARG A 213 -6.09 3.57 4.12
C ARG A 213 -6.61 2.89 2.86
N ALA A 214 -7.77 2.22 2.92
CA ALA A 214 -8.40 1.64 1.73
C ALA A 214 -8.80 2.72 0.71
N GLN A 215 -9.28 3.87 1.18
CA GLN A 215 -9.65 4.97 0.31
C GLN A 215 -8.43 5.72 -0.22
N ASP A 216 -7.40 5.94 0.60
CA ASP A 216 -6.12 6.51 0.17
C ASP A 216 -5.46 5.65 -0.92
N LYS A 217 -5.58 4.31 -0.81
CA LYS A 217 -5.12 3.37 -1.84
C LYS A 217 -5.77 3.69 -3.18
N ILE A 218 -7.09 3.83 -3.25
CA ILE A 218 -7.81 4.22 -4.48
C ILE A 218 -7.27 5.53 -5.05
N SER A 219 -6.97 6.49 -4.18
CA SER A 219 -6.37 7.77 -4.58
C SER A 219 -4.91 7.66 -5.05
N GLY A 220 -4.30 6.48 -5.07
CA GLY A 220 -2.88 6.30 -5.39
C GLY A 220 -1.98 7.02 -4.40
N LEU A 221 -2.41 7.11 -3.14
CA LEU A 221 -1.67 7.70 -2.03
C LEU A 221 -1.08 6.59 -1.15
N SER A 222 0.16 6.77 -0.72
CA SER A 222 0.83 5.87 0.23
C SER A 222 1.73 6.65 1.17
N GLU A 223 1.78 6.25 2.43
CA GLU A 223 2.64 6.86 3.46
C GLU A 223 4.13 6.78 3.11
N LYS A 224 4.51 5.80 2.28
CA LYS A 224 5.90 5.49 1.93
C LYS A 224 6.24 5.82 0.48
N ASP A 225 5.36 6.49 -0.26
CA ASP A 225 5.65 6.83 -1.65
C ASP A 225 6.84 7.81 -1.71
N PRO A 226 7.91 7.49 -2.48
CA PRO A 226 9.07 8.37 -2.58
C PRO A 226 8.72 9.72 -3.20
N ASN A 227 7.74 9.78 -4.10
CA ASN A 227 7.29 11.02 -4.72
C ASN A 227 6.34 11.78 -3.77
N PRO A 228 6.68 13.00 -3.30
CA PRO A 228 5.81 13.80 -2.43
C PRO A 228 4.41 14.06 -3.01
N LEU A 229 4.25 14.06 -4.34
CA LEU A 229 2.93 14.18 -4.99
C LEU A 229 2.01 13.00 -4.64
N HIS A 230 2.56 11.83 -4.34
CA HIS A 230 1.80 10.60 -4.07
C HIS A 230 1.85 10.14 -2.63
N ARG A 231 2.34 10.98 -1.73
CA ARG A 231 2.28 10.69 -0.29
C ARG A 231 0.91 10.98 0.27
N SER A 232 0.41 10.08 1.12
CA SER A 232 -0.79 10.34 1.91
C SER A 232 -0.62 11.63 2.72
N THR A 233 -1.70 12.39 2.84
CA THR A 233 -1.73 13.57 3.69
C THR A 233 -1.38 13.21 5.14
N ARG A 234 -0.67 14.12 5.81
CA ARG A 234 -0.37 14.03 7.25
C ARG A 234 -1.48 14.62 8.11
N ARG A 235 -2.49 15.26 7.49
CA ARG A 235 -3.65 15.80 8.17
C ARG A 235 -4.55 14.65 8.64
N ILE A 236 -5.03 14.75 9.87
CA ILE A 236 -5.97 13.79 10.45
C ILE A 236 -7.37 14.03 9.90
N TRP A 237 -8.18 12.99 9.73
CA TRP A 237 -9.55 13.08 9.26
C TRP A 237 -10.51 13.24 10.43
N ALA A 238 -11.35 14.28 10.43
CA ALA A 238 -12.31 14.49 11.51
C ALA A 238 -13.67 13.83 11.22
N PHE A 239 -14.25 13.28 12.27
CA PHE A 239 -15.54 12.63 12.32
C PHE A 239 -16.30 13.21 13.51
N VAL A 240 -17.34 13.99 13.26
CA VAL A 240 -17.92 14.87 14.28
C VAL A 240 -19.39 14.54 14.50
N GLU A 241 -19.79 14.28 15.74
CA GLU A 241 -21.21 14.25 16.07
C GLU A 241 -21.79 15.67 16.00
N ASN A 242 -22.94 15.82 15.36
CA ASN A 242 -23.70 17.06 15.37
C ASN A 242 -24.96 16.90 16.25
N PRO A 243 -24.90 17.35 17.52
CA PRO A 243 -26.05 17.33 18.42
C PRO A 243 -27.06 18.44 18.13
N ASN A 244 -26.73 19.42 17.28
CA ASN A 244 -27.57 20.57 16.97
C ASN A 244 -28.50 20.32 15.77
N LYS A 245 -28.35 19.19 15.06
CA LYS A 245 -29.17 18.81 13.92
C LYS A 245 -30.26 17.81 14.36
N PRO A 246 -31.56 18.17 14.24
CA PRO A 246 -32.66 17.30 14.65
C PRO A 246 -32.97 16.19 13.65
N ASP A 247 -32.58 16.37 12.38
CA ASP A 247 -32.85 15.41 11.31
C ASP A 247 -31.83 14.28 11.28
N TRP A 248 -32.24 13.11 10.80
CA TRP A 248 -31.36 11.95 10.65
C TRP A 248 -30.45 12.10 9.41
N GLY A 249 -29.15 11.90 9.57
CA GLY A 249 -28.25 11.77 8.42
C GLY A 249 -26.75 11.77 8.75
N MET A 250 -25.96 11.64 7.69
CA MET A 250 -24.52 11.89 7.65
C MET A 250 -24.25 12.86 6.51
N TYR A 251 -23.19 13.65 6.59
CA TYR A 251 -22.78 14.53 5.51
C TYR A 251 -21.31 14.92 5.62
N ALA A 252 -20.66 15.10 4.47
CA ALA A 252 -19.34 15.69 4.37
C ALA A 252 -19.37 17.21 4.59
N SER A 253 -18.30 17.74 5.13
CA SER A 253 -18.09 19.17 5.42
C SER A 253 -16.65 19.57 5.12
N LEU A 254 -16.35 20.87 5.26
CA LEU A 254 -14.99 21.38 5.10
C LEU A 254 -14.00 20.77 6.11
N ASP A 255 -14.47 20.31 7.27
CA ASP A 255 -13.64 19.85 8.37
C ASP A 255 -13.62 18.32 8.49
N GLY A 256 -14.19 17.60 7.54
CA GLY A 256 -14.38 16.15 7.58
C GLY A 256 -15.85 15.75 7.53
N ALA A 257 -16.21 14.62 8.11
CA ALA A 257 -17.58 14.09 8.08
C ALA A 257 -18.33 14.37 9.39
N ALA A 258 -19.63 14.63 9.28
CA ALA A 258 -20.52 14.85 10.41
C ALA A 258 -21.63 13.79 10.48
N PHE A 259 -22.04 13.45 11.71
CA PHE A 259 -23.06 12.46 12.02
C PHE A 259 -24.08 13.07 12.96
N THR A 260 -25.36 13.04 12.61
CA THR A 260 -26.39 13.59 13.49
C THR A 260 -26.56 12.69 14.71
N THR A 261 -26.73 13.29 15.90
CA THR A 261 -27.10 12.53 17.11
C THR A 261 -28.47 11.86 16.94
N ALA A 262 -29.35 12.46 16.15
CA ALA A 262 -30.66 11.93 15.83
C ALA A 262 -30.58 10.65 14.96
N GLY A 263 -31.33 9.62 15.38
CA GLY A 263 -31.48 8.34 14.70
C GLY A 263 -30.24 7.45 14.71
N ASN A 264 -30.09 6.59 13.69
CA ASN A 264 -29.11 5.50 13.71
C ASN A 264 -27.73 5.89 13.14
N ALA A 265 -27.52 7.14 12.74
CA ALA A 265 -26.26 7.60 12.16
C ALA A 265 -25.12 7.51 13.18
N ILE A 266 -25.33 8.07 14.38
CA ILE A 266 -24.36 8.02 15.47
C ILE A 266 -24.08 6.59 15.96
N GLU A 267 -25.09 5.72 16.00
CA GLU A 267 -24.89 4.28 16.31
C GLU A 267 -23.99 3.64 15.25
N SER A 268 -24.26 3.84 13.96
CA SER A 268 -23.42 3.31 12.86
C SER A 268 -21.98 3.84 12.92
N ALA A 269 -21.78 5.08 13.39
CA ALA A 269 -20.46 5.68 13.50
C ALA A 269 -19.64 5.15 14.69
N LEU A 270 -20.29 4.84 15.82
CA LEU A 270 -19.59 4.48 17.07
C LEU A 270 -19.64 2.98 17.41
N ASN A 271 -20.67 2.27 16.97
CA ASN A 271 -20.78 0.84 17.21
C ASN A 271 -20.03 0.07 16.12
N VAL A 272 -18.86 -0.46 16.48
CA VAL A 272 -17.98 -1.20 15.55
C VAL A 272 -18.67 -2.38 14.86
N ASN A 273 -19.70 -2.98 15.49
CA ASN A 273 -20.50 -4.08 14.95
C ASN A 273 -21.63 -3.63 14.02
N LYS A 274 -21.96 -2.33 14.01
CA LYS A 274 -22.96 -1.70 13.13
C LYS A 274 -22.33 -0.80 12.07
N PHE A 275 -21.01 -0.72 12.04
CA PHE A 275 -20.24 0.08 11.08
C PHE A 275 -20.70 -0.17 9.64
N GLY A 276 -21.15 0.88 8.96
CA GLY A 276 -21.93 0.79 7.73
C GLY A 276 -21.53 1.79 6.64
N TRP A 277 -22.34 1.85 5.58
CA TRP A 277 -22.03 2.56 4.35
C TRP A 277 -21.82 4.07 4.53
N GLY A 278 -22.57 4.71 5.42
CA GLY A 278 -22.61 6.18 5.52
C GLY A 278 -21.24 6.79 5.81
N GLN A 279 -20.51 6.33 6.83
CA GLN A 279 -19.17 6.83 7.11
C GLN A 279 -18.14 6.51 6.01
N LEU A 280 -18.31 5.39 5.28
CA LEU A 280 -17.46 5.08 4.12
C LEU A 280 -17.68 6.13 3.03
N HIS A 281 -18.95 6.47 2.79
CA HIS A 281 -19.38 7.44 1.80
C HIS A 281 -18.94 8.87 2.14
N GLU A 282 -19.24 9.37 3.34
CA GLU A 282 -18.86 10.73 3.71
C GLU A 282 -17.35 10.95 3.73
N ALA A 283 -16.58 9.95 4.18
CA ALA A 283 -15.12 10.00 4.11
C ALA A 283 -14.60 9.98 2.66
N GLY A 284 -15.34 9.36 1.74
CA GLY A 284 -15.02 9.32 0.32
C GLY A 284 -15.12 10.69 -0.37
N HIS A 285 -16.08 11.55 0.04
CA HIS A 285 -16.23 12.89 -0.54
C HIS A 285 -14.96 13.72 -0.40
N ALA A 286 -14.27 13.55 0.72
CA ALA A 286 -13.01 14.23 0.99
C ALA A 286 -11.86 13.79 0.08
N ARG A 287 -12.03 12.78 -0.79
CA ARG A 287 -10.99 12.24 -1.68
C ARG A 287 -11.29 12.41 -3.16
N GLN A 288 -12.51 12.82 -3.51
CA GLN A 288 -12.93 12.95 -4.90
C GLN A 288 -12.05 13.94 -5.66
N GLN A 289 -11.48 13.44 -6.75
CA GLN A 289 -10.69 14.27 -7.64
C GLN A 289 -11.59 15.08 -8.57
N TYR A 290 -11.45 16.40 -8.56
CA TYR A 290 -12.23 17.31 -9.40
C TYR A 290 -12.02 17.13 -10.92
N PRO A 291 -10.83 16.73 -11.44
CA PRO A 291 -10.61 16.63 -12.89
C PRO A 291 -11.43 15.55 -13.62
N TRP A 292 -12.03 14.61 -12.91
CA TRP A 292 -12.89 13.58 -13.51
C TRP A 292 -14.19 13.35 -12.71
N THR A 293 -14.56 14.34 -11.90
CA THR A 293 -15.90 14.45 -11.32
C THR A 293 -16.62 15.60 -12.04
N TRP A 294 -17.50 15.26 -12.98
CA TRP A 294 -18.31 16.19 -13.76
C TRP A 294 -19.75 16.25 -13.24
N ASN A 295 -20.41 17.39 -13.45
CA ASN A 295 -21.79 17.69 -13.08
C ASN A 295 -22.07 17.55 -11.56
N HIS A 296 -22.56 18.64 -10.97
CA HIS A 296 -22.88 18.74 -9.54
C HIS A 296 -24.39 18.72 -9.25
N ASP A 297 -25.23 18.50 -10.27
CA ASP A 297 -26.66 18.28 -10.08
C ASP A 297 -26.98 16.84 -9.65
N LEU A 298 -28.28 16.51 -9.49
CA LEU A 298 -28.75 15.18 -9.08
C LEU A 298 -28.40 14.05 -10.07
N ARG A 299 -28.03 14.39 -11.31
CA ARG A 299 -27.54 13.48 -12.36
C ARG A 299 -26.02 13.57 -12.49
N GLY A 300 -25.35 14.23 -11.55
CA GLY A 300 -23.92 14.41 -11.50
C GLY A 300 -23.12 13.16 -11.18
N MET A 301 -21.79 13.32 -11.13
CA MET A 301 -20.87 12.29 -10.68
C MET A 301 -20.44 12.46 -9.23
N THR A 302 -20.83 13.56 -8.56
CA THR A 302 -20.46 13.81 -7.16
C THR A 302 -20.94 12.68 -6.24
N GLU A 303 -22.18 12.23 -6.38
CA GLU A 303 -22.71 11.09 -5.61
C GLU A 303 -22.33 9.71 -6.21
N VAL A 304 -21.64 9.69 -7.35
CA VAL A 304 -21.22 8.45 -8.02
C VAL A 304 -19.78 8.11 -7.67
N THR A 305 -18.82 9.01 -7.95
CA THR A 305 -17.38 8.73 -7.80
C THR A 305 -16.97 8.58 -6.34
N VAL A 306 -17.70 9.20 -5.40
CA VAL A 306 -17.55 8.95 -3.96
C VAL A 306 -17.70 7.47 -3.60
N ASN A 307 -18.59 6.76 -4.28
CA ASN A 307 -18.88 5.37 -3.97
C ASN A 307 -17.82 4.39 -4.51
N LEU A 308 -16.85 4.86 -5.31
CA LEU A 308 -15.63 4.11 -5.59
C LEU A 308 -14.82 3.88 -4.31
N TYR A 309 -14.65 4.94 -3.50
CA TYR A 309 -13.98 4.87 -2.20
C TYR A 309 -14.80 4.06 -1.20
N SER A 310 -16.14 4.20 -1.22
CA SER A 310 -17.05 3.40 -0.37
C SER A 310 -16.92 1.91 -0.65
N LEU A 311 -16.92 1.49 -1.92
CA LEU A 311 -16.77 0.08 -2.31
C LEU A 311 -15.40 -0.47 -1.93
N ALA A 312 -14.33 0.30 -2.15
CA ALA A 312 -12.97 -0.10 -1.76
C ALA A 312 -12.85 -0.29 -0.25
N ALA A 313 -13.37 0.64 0.55
CA ALA A 313 -13.41 0.52 1.99
C ALA A 313 -14.31 -0.63 2.46
N GLN A 314 -15.47 -0.83 1.83
CA GLN A 314 -16.36 -1.97 2.12
C GLN A 314 -15.63 -3.30 1.92
N LYS A 315 -14.92 -3.47 0.79
CA LYS A 315 -14.16 -4.69 0.51
C LYS A 315 -13.02 -4.92 1.49
N GLN A 316 -12.32 -3.86 1.89
CA GLN A 316 -11.24 -3.96 2.87
C GLN A 316 -11.77 -4.39 4.24
N LEU A 317 -12.87 -3.79 4.70
CA LEU A 317 -13.41 -4.02 6.04
C LEU A 317 -14.27 -5.28 6.15
N PHE A 318 -14.90 -5.68 5.04
CA PHE A 318 -15.86 -6.78 4.99
C PHE A 318 -15.59 -7.70 3.78
N PRO A 319 -14.40 -8.31 3.67
CA PRO A 319 -13.96 -9.04 2.46
C PRO A 319 -14.86 -10.23 2.10
N ASN A 320 -15.57 -10.80 3.08
CA ASN A 320 -16.47 -11.94 2.89
C ASN A 320 -17.91 -11.54 2.56
N GLN A 321 -18.22 -10.25 2.51
CA GLN A 321 -19.57 -9.76 2.18
C GLN A 321 -19.65 -9.36 0.71
N PRO A 322 -20.77 -9.64 0.02
CA PRO A 322 -21.00 -9.08 -1.30
C PRO A 322 -20.98 -7.55 -1.23
N THR A 323 -20.47 -6.92 -2.28
CA THR A 323 -20.52 -5.45 -2.40
C THR A 323 -21.96 -4.97 -2.38
N ARG A 324 -22.15 -3.67 -2.11
CA ARG A 324 -23.48 -3.06 -2.23
C ARG A 324 -24.08 -3.22 -3.63
N LEU A 325 -23.25 -3.15 -4.68
CA LEU A 325 -23.68 -3.35 -6.06
C LEU A 325 -24.29 -4.75 -6.29
N GLU A 326 -23.61 -5.78 -5.76
CA GLU A 326 -24.06 -7.17 -5.86
C GLU A 326 -25.29 -7.41 -4.98
N LYS A 327 -25.23 -7.02 -3.69
CA LYS A 327 -26.27 -7.27 -2.69
C LYS A 327 -27.60 -6.60 -3.06
N GLU A 328 -27.56 -5.38 -3.57
CA GLU A 328 -28.75 -4.60 -3.94
C GLU A 328 -29.11 -4.73 -5.43
N ARG A 329 -28.49 -5.69 -6.14
CA ARG A 329 -28.80 -6.06 -7.53
C ARG A 329 -28.69 -4.90 -8.53
N TYR A 330 -27.72 -4.01 -8.32
CA TYR A 330 -27.48 -2.89 -9.24
C TYR A 330 -26.90 -3.34 -10.58
N TYR A 331 -26.20 -4.48 -10.63
CA TYR A 331 -25.77 -5.09 -11.89
C TYR A 331 -26.95 -5.45 -12.80
N ASP A 332 -28.05 -5.98 -12.26
CA ASP A 332 -29.24 -6.32 -13.06
C ASP A 332 -29.85 -5.08 -13.70
N LYS A 333 -29.92 -3.97 -12.95
CA LYS A 333 -30.39 -2.67 -13.45
C LYS A 333 -29.45 -2.12 -14.54
N ALA A 334 -28.14 -2.21 -14.31
CA ALA A 334 -27.13 -1.83 -15.30
C ALA A 334 -27.25 -2.64 -16.59
N PHE A 335 -27.40 -3.96 -16.51
CA PHE A 335 -27.55 -4.81 -17.68
C PHE A 335 -28.87 -4.57 -18.42
N ALA A 336 -29.94 -4.21 -17.70
CA ALA A 336 -31.19 -3.76 -18.32
C ALA A 336 -30.99 -2.45 -19.10
N TYR A 337 -30.21 -1.51 -18.57
CA TYR A 337 -29.81 -0.29 -19.27
C TYR A 337 -28.96 -0.59 -20.51
N LEU A 338 -27.94 -1.45 -20.40
CA LEU A 338 -27.03 -1.77 -21.50
C LEU A 338 -27.73 -2.38 -22.74
N LYS A 339 -28.88 -3.04 -22.54
CA LYS A 339 -29.72 -3.60 -23.62
C LYS A 339 -30.50 -2.56 -24.43
N GLN A 340 -30.59 -1.31 -23.96
CA GLN A 340 -31.30 -0.25 -24.67
C GLN A 340 -30.54 0.17 -25.94
N THR A 341 -31.25 0.67 -26.95
CA THR A 341 -30.65 1.08 -28.23
C THR A 341 -30.18 2.54 -28.23
N ASP A 342 -30.94 3.47 -27.64
CA ASP A 342 -30.58 4.90 -27.52
C ASP A 342 -30.02 5.22 -26.13
N LYS A 343 -28.83 4.67 -25.84
CA LYS A 343 -28.15 4.88 -24.55
C LYS A 343 -27.48 6.26 -24.50
N ASP A 344 -27.73 6.96 -23.39
CA ASP A 344 -27.03 8.18 -23.01
C ASP A 344 -26.68 8.10 -21.52
N TYR A 345 -25.39 7.88 -21.23
CA TYR A 345 -24.92 7.71 -19.85
C TYR A 345 -25.24 8.92 -18.97
N LYS A 346 -25.22 10.12 -19.56
CA LYS A 346 -25.46 11.38 -18.83
C LYS A 346 -26.89 11.48 -18.30
N LYS A 347 -27.83 10.76 -18.92
CA LYS A 347 -29.25 10.76 -18.55
C LYS A 347 -29.65 9.66 -17.57
N ILE A 348 -28.73 8.81 -17.13
CA ILE A 348 -29.03 7.80 -16.11
C ILE A 348 -29.35 8.52 -14.79
N ASP A 349 -30.53 8.25 -14.20
CA ASP A 349 -30.94 8.84 -12.92
C ASP A 349 -30.41 8.05 -11.71
N ASP A 350 -30.25 6.73 -11.83
CA ASP A 350 -29.76 5.87 -10.74
C ASP A 350 -28.21 5.95 -10.63
N LEU A 351 -27.72 6.64 -9.60
CA LEU A 351 -26.29 6.83 -9.35
C LEU A 351 -25.51 5.52 -9.18
N PHE A 352 -26.15 4.45 -8.69
CA PHE A 352 -25.47 3.17 -8.51
C PHE A 352 -25.39 2.41 -9.83
N VAL A 353 -26.31 2.64 -10.78
CA VAL A 353 -26.15 2.16 -12.15
C VAL A 353 -24.95 2.84 -12.83
N LYS A 354 -24.75 4.15 -12.61
CA LYS A 354 -23.52 4.84 -13.04
C LYS A 354 -22.27 4.27 -12.36
N LEU A 355 -22.35 3.99 -11.07
CA LEU A 355 -21.24 3.40 -10.30
C LEU A 355 -20.79 2.05 -10.89
N VAL A 356 -21.70 1.23 -11.42
CA VAL A 356 -21.36 -0.05 -12.06
C VAL A 356 -20.33 0.16 -13.18
N MET A 357 -20.51 1.14 -14.07
CA MET A 357 -19.55 1.39 -15.15
C MET A 357 -18.13 1.63 -14.61
N ILE A 358 -17.98 2.55 -13.67
CA ILE A 358 -16.65 2.86 -13.13
C ILE A 358 -16.10 1.68 -12.33
N TRP A 359 -16.93 0.95 -11.59
CA TRP A 359 -16.47 -0.22 -10.84
C TRP A 359 -16.03 -1.38 -11.75
N GLN A 360 -16.64 -1.55 -12.93
CA GLN A 360 -16.23 -2.55 -13.90
C GLN A 360 -14.80 -2.34 -14.41
N LEU A 361 -14.33 -1.09 -14.50
CA LEU A 361 -12.92 -0.82 -14.83
C LEU A 361 -11.97 -1.36 -13.76
N GLN A 362 -12.30 -1.19 -12.48
CA GLN A 362 -11.55 -1.79 -11.37
C GLN A 362 -11.55 -3.33 -11.48
N LEU A 363 -12.71 -3.94 -11.76
CA LEU A 363 -12.82 -5.40 -11.88
C LEU A 363 -11.97 -5.92 -13.04
N ALA A 364 -11.96 -5.21 -14.17
CA ALA A 364 -11.28 -5.59 -15.39
C ALA A 364 -9.75 -5.47 -15.30
N TYR A 365 -9.24 -4.36 -14.74
CA TYR A 365 -7.82 -4.01 -14.74
C TYR A 365 -7.12 -4.22 -13.38
N GLY A 366 -7.88 -4.47 -12.32
CA GLY A 366 -7.36 -4.77 -11.00
C GLY A 366 -7.07 -3.54 -10.13
N ASP A 367 -6.43 -3.81 -8.99
CA ASP A 367 -6.33 -2.87 -7.87
C ASP A 367 -5.53 -1.60 -8.16
N ASP A 368 -4.67 -1.62 -9.17
CA ASP A 368 -3.79 -0.50 -9.53
C ASP A 368 -4.41 0.46 -10.56
N PHE A 369 -5.58 0.13 -11.13
CA PHE A 369 -6.22 0.95 -12.16
C PHE A 369 -6.53 2.37 -11.67
N TYR A 370 -7.37 2.50 -10.63
CA TYR A 370 -7.70 3.81 -10.07
C TYR A 370 -6.53 4.52 -9.41
N PRO A 371 -5.64 3.86 -8.66
CA PRO A 371 -4.41 4.47 -8.18
C PRO A 371 -3.62 5.15 -9.31
N ASN A 372 -3.42 4.47 -10.44
CA ASN A 372 -2.68 5.01 -11.58
C ASN A 372 -3.45 6.13 -12.30
N LEU A 373 -4.78 6.05 -12.38
CA LEU A 373 -5.61 7.14 -12.91
C LEU A 373 -5.49 8.40 -12.06
N HIS A 374 -5.53 8.26 -10.74
CA HIS A 374 -5.34 9.39 -9.83
C HIS A 374 -3.96 10.01 -9.95
N LYS A 375 -2.91 9.19 -10.05
CA LYS A 375 -1.53 9.64 -10.25
C LYS A 375 -1.41 10.42 -11.56
N LEU A 376 -1.94 9.89 -12.66
CA LEU A 376 -1.95 10.56 -13.97
C LEU A 376 -2.55 11.96 -13.87
N TYR A 377 -3.77 12.10 -13.32
CA TYR A 377 -4.41 13.42 -13.19
C TYR A 377 -3.68 14.36 -12.23
N ARG A 378 -3.00 13.81 -11.22
CA ARG A 378 -2.22 14.61 -10.27
C ARG A 378 -0.98 15.22 -10.91
N GLU A 379 -0.32 14.44 -11.77
CA GLU A 379 0.91 14.82 -12.47
C GLU A 379 0.66 15.78 -13.63
N LEU A 380 -0.58 15.88 -14.13
CA LEU A 380 -0.92 16.85 -15.17
C LEU A 380 -0.67 18.30 -14.66
N PRO A 381 -0.03 19.15 -15.50
CA PRO A 381 0.02 20.58 -15.28
C PRO A 381 -1.39 21.18 -15.11
N GLU A 382 -1.50 22.21 -14.27
CA GLU A 382 -2.81 22.79 -13.89
C GLU A 382 -3.56 23.39 -15.09
N ASP A 383 -2.85 23.91 -16.08
CA ASP A 383 -3.39 24.45 -17.33
C ASP A 383 -3.87 23.36 -18.30
N GLN A 384 -3.45 22.12 -18.13
CA GLN A 384 -3.87 20.95 -18.92
C GLN A 384 -5.06 20.19 -18.30
N LEU A 385 -5.49 20.57 -17.10
CA LEU A 385 -6.64 19.93 -16.47
C LEU A 385 -7.94 20.32 -17.18
N PRO A 386 -8.88 19.36 -17.35
CA PRO A 386 -10.19 19.66 -17.92
C PRO A 386 -10.97 20.62 -17.02
N LYS A 387 -11.60 21.64 -17.62
CA LYS A 387 -12.29 22.72 -16.90
C LYS A 387 -13.79 22.56 -16.97
N THR A 388 -14.33 22.21 -18.14
CA THR A 388 -15.77 22.00 -18.35
C THR A 388 -16.17 20.54 -18.14
N ASP A 389 -17.45 20.28 -17.88
CA ASP A 389 -17.95 18.91 -17.72
C ASP A 389 -17.71 18.04 -18.96
N GLU A 390 -17.87 18.60 -20.16
CA GLU A 390 -17.61 17.88 -21.39
C GLU A 390 -16.10 17.58 -21.55
N GLU A 391 -15.22 18.55 -21.26
CA GLU A 391 -13.77 18.29 -21.22
C GLU A 391 -13.40 17.21 -20.22
N LYS A 392 -14.03 17.18 -19.03
CA LYS A 392 -13.79 16.16 -18.01
C LYS A 392 -14.19 14.77 -18.49
N ILE A 393 -15.34 14.65 -19.16
CA ILE A 393 -15.81 13.38 -19.75
C ILE A 393 -14.84 12.89 -20.82
N GLN A 394 -14.47 13.77 -21.76
CA GLN A 394 -13.55 13.41 -22.84
C GLN A 394 -12.17 13.04 -22.29
N ALA A 395 -11.66 13.80 -21.31
CA ALA A 395 -10.42 13.48 -20.62
C ALA A 395 -10.51 12.15 -19.86
N PHE A 396 -11.64 11.84 -19.23
CA PHE A 396 -11.84 10.57 -18.53
C PHE A 396 -11.76 9.38 -19.49
N ILE A 397 -12.45 9.44 -20.63
CA ILE A 397 -12.41 8.40 -21.67
C ILE A 397 -10.97 8.20 -22.20
N TYR A 398 -10.26 9.30 -22.47
CA TYR A 398 -8.89 9.27 -22.95
C TYR A 398 -7.89 8.74 -21.89
N ASN A 399 -7.94 9.26 -20.68
CA ASN A 399 -6.98 8.92 -19.63
C ASN A 399 -7.20 7.52 -19.06
N THR A 400 -8.44 7.03 -19.00
CA THR A 400 -8.70 5.62 -18.67
C THR A 400 -8.10 4.68 -19.73
N SER A 401 -8.20 5.03 -21.03
CA SER A 401 -7.54 4.27 -22.11
C SER A 401 -6.02 4.28 -21.96
N LYS A 402 -5.43 5.42 -21.56
CA LYS A 402 -3.98 5.53 -21.26
C LYS A 402 -3.54 4.68 -20.09
N VAL A 403 -4.29 4.68 -19.00
CA VAL A 403 -3.97 3.88 -17.80
C VAL A 403 -4.13 2.40 -18.07
N ALA A 404 -5.20 2.02 -18.77
CA ALA A 404 -5.44 0.65 -19.23
C ALA A 404 -4.41 0.18 -20.27
N LYS A 405 -3.77 1.12 -20.98
CA LYS A 405 -2.97 0.86 -22.20
C LYS A 405 -3.76 0.01 -23.20
N GLN A 406 -5.04 0.30 -23.30
CA GLN A 406 -6.01 -0.38 -24.16
C GLN A 406 -7.00 0.66 -24.68
N ASN A 407 -7.43 0.52 -25.92
CA ASN A 407 -8.46 1.39 -26.48
C ASN A 407 -9.83 0.98 -25.88
N LEU A 408 -10.32 1.81 -24.96
CA LEU A 408 -11.58 1.61 -24.22
C LEU A 408 -12.82 2.19 -24.91
N LEU A 409 -12.71 2.70 -26.14
CA LEU A 409 -13.86 3.21 -26.88
C LEU A 409 -15.03 2.20 -26.94
N PRO A 410 -14.81 0.89 -27.19
CA PRO A 410 -15.91 -0.08 -27.19
C PRO A 410 -16.65 -0.13 -25.84
N PHE A 411 -15.93 -0.05 -24.72
CA PHE A 411 -16.54 -0.05 -23.39
C PHE A 411 -17.42 1.19 -23.16
N PHE A 412 -16.91 2.37 -23.47
CA PHE A 412 -17.67 3.61 -23.30
C PHE A 412 -18.86 3.72 -24.27
N ASP A 413 -18.72 3.17 -25.48
CA ASP A 413 -19.81 3.08 -26.45
C ASP A 413 -20.94 2.16 -25.95
N GLN A 414 -20.60 1.05 -25.30
CA GLN A 414 -21.59 0.17 -24.64
C GLN A 414 -22.31 0.88 -23.50
N TRP A 415 -21.63 1.75 -22.75
CA TRP A 415 -22.28 2.53 -21.69
C TRP A 415 -22.99 3.78 -22.18
N GLY A 416 -22.88 4.14 -23.47
CA GLY A 416 -23.44 5.38 -24.01
C GLY A 416 -22.76 6.65 -23.49
N LEU A 417 -21.52 6.55 -22.98
CA LEU A 417 -20.68 7.70 -22.63
C LEU A 417 -19.87 8.11 -23.87
N LYS A 418 -20.49 8.92 -24.72
CA LYS A 418 -20.01 9.14 -26.09
C LYS A 418 -18.70 9.94 -26.13
N ALA A 419 -17.66 9.33 -26.72
CA ALA A 419 -16.44 10.03 -27.10
C ALA A 419 -16.70 10.95 -28.30
N SER A 420 -16.17 12.17 -28.25
CA SER A 420 -16.14 13.08 -29.40
C SER A 420 -15.24 12.53 -30.51
N GLN A 421 -15.39 13.02 -31.74
CA GLN A 421 -14.54 12.60 -32.86
C GLN A 421 -13.05 12.90 -32.58
N GLU A 422 -12.76 14.04 -31.98
CA GLU A 422 -11.39 14.41 -31.57
C GLU A 422 -10.83 13.43 -30.54
N THR A 423 -11.61 13.06 -29.52
CA THR A 423 -11.18 12.08 -28.51
C THR A 423 -10.94 10.71 -29.12
N ARG A 424 -11.80 10.26 -30.04
CA ARG A 424 -11.60 8.99 -30.76
C ARG A 424 -10.29 8.98 -31.53
N GLN A 425 -10.03 10.02 -32.33
CA GLN A 425 -8.79 10.16 -33.08
C GLN A 425 -7.56 10.19 -32.16
N LYS A 426 -7.65 10.88 -31.01
CA LYS A 426 -6.58 10.89 -30.00
C LYS A 426 -6.30 9.51 -29.42
N ILE A 427 -7.34 8.70 -29.17
CA ILE A 427 -7.19 7.34 -28.64
C ILE A 427 -6.65 6.39 -29.71
N GLU A 428 -7.17 6.45 -30.93
CA GLU A 428 -6.71 5.65 -32.06
C GLU A 428 -5.22 5.92 -32.36
N ALA A 429 -4.79 7.19 -32.27
CA ALA A 429 -3.39 7.57 -32.45
C ALA A 429 -2.44 7.03 -31.36
N LEU A 430 -2.95 6.53 -30.23
CA LEU A 430 -2.12 5.83 -29.23
C LEU A 430 -1.69 4.44 -29.68
N ASN A 431 -2.33 3.88 -30.72
CA ASN A 431 -2.08 2.54 -31.24
C ASN A 431 -2.17 1.43 -30.18
N TYR A 432 -3.07 1.58 -29.19
CA TYR A 432 -3.31 0.55 -28.19
C TYR A 432 -4.23 -0.55 -28.73
N PRO A 433 -4.09 -1.79 -28.23
CA PRO A 433 -4.98 -2.88 -28.59
C PRO A 433 -6.43 -2.52 -28.30
N ILE A 434 -7.34 -2.94 -29.18
CA ILE A 434 -8.78 -2.70 -29.01
C ILE A 434 -9.32 -3.65 -27.94
N LEU A 435 -10.13 -3.13 -27.01
CA LEU A 435 -10.84 -3.97 -26.06
C LEU A 435 -11.87 -4.86 -26.77
N ILE A 436 -11.67 -6.17 -26.72
CA ILE A 436 -12.64 -7.16 -27.22
C ILE A 436 -13.36 -7.93 -26.09
N ALA A 437 -12.82 -7.93 -24.86
CA ALA A 437 -13.49 -8.55 -23.72
C ALA A 437 -14.72 -7.73 -23.31
N PRO A 438 -15.87 -8.38 -23.02
CA PRO A 438 -17.10 -7.69 -22.64
C PRO A 438 -17.06 -7.27 -21.17
N ILE A 439 -16.12 -6.40 -20.80
CA ILE A 439 -15.94 -5.98 -19.39
C ILE A 439 -17.16 -5.22 -18.85
N TRP A 440 -18.03 -4.73 -19.73
CA TRP A 440 -19.34 -4.17 -19.38
C TRP A 440 -20.34 -5.20 -18.83
N GLU A 441 -20.02 -6.49 -18.87
CA GLU A 441 -20.80 -7.58 -18.27
C GLU A 441 -20.23 -8.04 -16.91
N ALA A 442 -19.11 -7.45 -16.45
CA ALA A 442 -18.47 -7.85 -15.20
C ALA A 442 -19.35 -7.54 -13.97
N THR A 443 -19.35 -8.49 -13.03
CA THR A 443 -19.88 -8.33 -11.66
C THR A 443 -18.80 -8.67 -10.63
N ASP A 444 -19.03 -8.40 -9.34
CA ASP A 444 -18.06 -8.79 -8.30
C ASP A 444 -17.92 -10.32 -8.20
N SER A 445 -19.03 -11.05 -8.33
CA SER A 445 -19.04 -12.53 -8.32
C SER A 445 -18.53 -13.18 -9.61
N LYS A 446 -18.61 -12.47 -10.75
CA LYS A 446 -18.17 -12.93 -12.07
C LYS A 446 -17.38 -11.81 -12.75
N PRO A 447 -16.14 -11.54 -12.31
CA PRO A 447 -15.33 -10.50 -12.92
C PRO A 447 -14.93 -10.93 -14.34
N VAL A 448 -15.01 -10.00 -15.29
CA VAL A 448 -14.44 -10.16 -16.63
C VAL A 448 -13.14 -9.36 -16.65
N LYS A 449 -12.01 -10.06 -16.78
CA LYS A 449 -10.71 -9.40 -16.93
C LYS A 449 -10.58 -8.83 -18.33
N ALA A 450 -9.93 -7.67 -18.45
CA ALA A 450 -9.51 -7.17 -19.75
C ALA A 450 -8.56 -8.17 -20.40
N ASN A 451 -8.53 -8.23 -21.73
CA ASN A 451 -7.57 -9.09 -22.43
C ASN A 451 -6.17 -8.52 -22.23
N VAL A 452 -5.48 -9.07 -21.25
CA VAL A 452 -4.09 -8.83 -20.91
C VAL A 452 -3.28 -10.04 -21.35
N LEU A 453 -2.12 -9.78 -21.92
CA LEU A 453 -1.23 -10.81 -22.44
C LEU A 453 -0.47 -11.49 -21.30
N LYS A 454 -0.03 -12.71 -21.57
CA LYS A 454 0.85 -13.50 -20.71
C LYS A 454 2.19 -13.72 -21.40
N LEU A 455 3.25 -13.66 -20.63
CA LEU A 455 4.60 -14.05 -21.06
C LEU A 455 5.14 -15.07 -20.07
N GLY A 456 5.59 -16.22 -20.55
CA GLY A 456 6.10 -17.26 -19.68
C GLY A 456 6.88 -18.31 -20.45
N GLY A 457 7.28 -19.35 -19.74
CA GLY A 457 7.93 -20.52 -20.31
C GLY A 457 8.52 -21.39 -19.19
N ARG A 458 9.62 -22.07 -19.49
CA ARG A 458 10.19 -23.11 -18.65
C ARG A 458 11.70 -23.02 -18.55
N VAL A 459 12.24 -23.21 -17.36
CA VAL A 459 13.67 -23.46 -17.13
C VAL A 459 13.84 -24.96 -16.89
N TRP A 460 14.71 -25.63 -17.65
CA TRP A 460 14.89 -27.08 -17.55
C TRP A 460 16.36 -27.50 -17.61
N GLU A 461 16.64 -28.69 -17.06
CA GLU A 461 17.93 -29.35 -17.15
C GLU A 461 18.04 -30.10 -18.48
N ASP A 462 18.70 -29.46 -19.44
CA ASP A 462 18.99 -30.01 -20.77
C ASP A 462 20.14 -31.01 -20.66
N SER A 463 19.79 -32.28 -20.50
CA SER A 463 20.74 -33.34 -20.16
C SER A 463 21.58 -33.78 -21.35
N ASN A 464 21.10 -33.56 -22.58
CA ASN A 464 21.77 -33.96 -23.82
C ASN A 464 22.46 -32.80 -24.56
N GLN A 465 22.33 -31.57 -24.05
CA GLN A 465 22.97 -30.34 -24.52
C GLN A 465 22.53 -29.90 -25.92
N ASN A 466 21.31 -30.23 -26.32
CA ASN A 466 20.82 -29.90 -27.66
C ASN A 466 20.10 -28.55 -27.74
N GLY A 467 19.80 -27.89 -26.62
CA GLY A 467 19.06 -26.63 -26.52
C GLY A 467 17.55 -26.75 -26.71
N ILE A 468 17.01 -27.97 -26.72
CA ILE A 468 15.63 -28.32 -27.05
C ILE A 468 15.02 -29.05 -25.84
N GLN A 469 13.76 -28.79 -25.52
CA GLN A 469 13.07 -29.50 -24.44
C GLN A 469 12.71 -30.92 -24.87
N ASP A 470 13.32 -31.91 -24.23
CA ASP A 470 12.96 -33.32 -24.40
C ASP A 470 12.05 -33.84 -23.27
N GLN A 471 11.17 -34.80 -23.57
CA GLN A 471 10.16 -35.31 -22.62
C GLN A 471 10.72 -35.84 -21.29
N SER A 472 11.96 -36.33 -21.28
CA SER A 472 12.62 -36.87 -20.08
C SER A 472 13.30 -35.82 -19.21
N GLU A 473 13.35 -34.56 -19.67
CA GLU A 473 14.16 -33.53 -19.03
C GLU A 473 13.42 -32.81 -17.92
N LYS A 474 14.13 -32.63 -16.80
CA LYS A 474 13.54 -32.14 -15.56
C LYS A 474 13.44 -30.62 -15.55
N GLY A 475 12.39 -30.12 -14.92
CA GLY A 475 12.26 -28.70 -14.63
C GLY A 475 13.22 -28.26 -13.54
N MET A 476 13.64 -27.01 -13.60
CA MET A 476 14.48 -26.39 -12.57
C MET A 476 13.60 -25.58 -11.61
N GLU A 477 13.35 -26.08 -10.40
CA GLU A 477 12.54 -25.40 -9.39
C GLU A 477 13.27 -24.21 -8.73
N GLY A 478 12.53 -23.14 -8.44
CA GLY A 478 13.00 -22.05 -7.60
C GLY A 478 13.99 -21.09 -8.27
N VAL A 479 14.22 -21.23 -9.58
CA VAL A 479 15.04 -20.32 -10.38
C VAL A 479 14.36 -18.97 -10.48
N ARG A 480 15.09 -17.91 -10.17
CA ARG A 480 14.57 -16.54 -10.28
C ARG A 480 14.52 -16.12 -11.74
N VAL A 481 13.39 -15.57 -12.15
CA VAL A 481 13.16 -15.04 -13.49
C VAL A 481 12.62 -13.62 -13.39
N GLN A 482 13.21 -12.70 -14.15
CA GLN A 482 12.87 -11.28 -14.16
C GLN A 482 12.30 -10.87 -15.52
N LEU A 483 11.20 -10.11 -15.49
CA LEU A 483 10.66 -9.41 -16.64
C LEU A 483 11.29 -8.03 -16.73
N LEU A 484 11.89 -7.70 -17.87
CA LEU A 484 12.53 -6.42 -18.14
C LEU A 484 11.76 -5.65 -19.22
N ASN A 485 11.81 -4.33 -19.18
CA ASN A 485 11.33 -3.48 -20.28
C ASN A 485 12.35 -3.42 -21.43
N LYS A 486 12.01 -2.71 -22.52
CA LYS A 486 12.91 -2.50 -23.69
C LYS A 486 14.28 -1.92 -23.34
N ASP A 487 14.38 -1.16 -22.25
CA ASP A 487 15.59 -0.46 -21.79
C ASP A 487 16.40 -1.29 -20.78
N GLY A 488 15.96 -2.52 -20.46
CA GLY A 488 16.62 -3.42 -19.51
C GLY A 488 16.26 -3.17 -18.04
N ASN A 489 15.31 -2.29 -17.73
CA ASN A 489 14.85 -2.06 -16.36
C ASN A 489 13.88 -3.15 -15.91
N ARG A 490 14.05 -3.65 -14.68
CA ARG A 490 13.20 -4.68 -14.09
C ARG A 490 11.78 -4.16 -13.81
N LEU A 491 10.79 -4.91 -14.30
CA LEU A 491 9.36 -4.66 -14.12
C LEU A 491 8.73 -5.60 -13.06
N LYS A 492 8.97 -6.91 -13.20
CA LYS A 492 8.43 -7.96 -12.33
C LYS A 492 9.49 -9.04 -12.10
N GLU A 493 9.28 -9.85 -11.07
CA GLU A 493 10.14 -11.01 -10.75
C GLU A 493 9.27 -12.15 -10.21
N VAL A 494 9.57 -13.37 -10.64
CA VAL A 494 8.92 -14.61 -10.20
C VAL A 494 9.99 -15.69 -9.97
N LYS A 495 9.57 -16.82 -9.41
CA LYS A 495 10.38 -18.04 -9.33
C LYS A 495 9.68 -19.17 -10.09
N THR A 496 10.47 -20.06 -10.67
CA THR A 496 9.96 -21.26 -11.33
C THR A 496 9.34 -22.22 -10.32
N ASP A 497 8.30 -22.94 -10.73
CA ASP A 497 7.68 -24.03 -9.97
C ASP A 497 8.46 -25.35 -10.08
N LYS A 498 7.90 -26.44 -9.52
CA LYS A 498 8.54 -27.77 -9.48
C LYS A 498 8.83 -28.34 -10.86
N GLU A 499 8.00 -27.98 -11.84
CA GLU A 499 8.09 -28.40 -13.22
C GLU A 499 8.96 -27.45 -14.06
N GLY A 500 9.48 -26.38 -13.45
CA GLY A 500 10.36 -25.39 -14.05
C GLY A 500 9.62 -24.23 -14.71
N HIS A 501 8.30 -24.17 -14.62
CA HIS A 501 7.49 -23.16 -15.30
C HIS A 501 7.47 -21.83 -14.55
N TYR A 502 7.38 -20.74 -15.30
CA TYR A 502 7.16 -19.40 -14.78
C TYR A 502 6.17 -18.63 -15.66
N LEU A 503 5.47 -17.66 -15.06
CA LEU A 503 4.45 -16.86 -15.75
C LEU A 503 4.45 -15.40 -15.28
N PHE A 504 4.45 -14.49 -16.25
CA PHE A 504 4.11 -13.09 -16.08
C PHE A 504 2.74 -12.83 -16.73
N ASP A 505 1.76 -12.45 -15.92
CA ASP A 505 0.42 -12.09 -16.38
C ASP A 505 0.22 -10.57 -16.40
N GLY A 506 -0.96 -10.14 -16.87
CA GLY A 506 -1.33 -8.72 -16.83
C GLY A 506 -0.49 -7.85 -17.77
N LEU A 507 0.07 -8.43 -18.82
CA LEU A 507 0.92 -7.71 -19.76
C LEU A 507 0.08 -7.05 -20.84
N ILE A 508 0.65 -6.03 -21.45
CA ILE A 508 0.09 -5.32 -22.60
C ILE A 508 1.07 -5.45 -23.75
N GLU A 509 0.59 -5.23 -24.97
CA GLU A 509 1.43 -5.29 -26.17
C GLU A 509 2.64 -4.37 -26.04
N ASN A 510 3.84 -4.95 -25.98
CA ASN A 510 5.08 -4.21 -25.84
C ASN A 510 6.28 -5.07 -26.16
N THR A 511 7.46 -4.44 -26.15
CA THR A 511 8.73 -5.14 -26.20
C THR A 511 9.25 -5.39 -24.79
N TYR A 512 9.40 -6.67 -24.46
CA TYR A 512 9.94 -7.14 -23.20
C TYR A 512 11.26 -7.89 -23.41
N ARG A 513 11.96 -8.17 -22.31
CA ARG A 513 12.99 -9.20 -22.25
C ARG A 513 12.76 -10.03 -20.99
N VAL A 514 13.20 -11.27 -21.03
CA VAL A 514 13.24 -12.11 -19.84
C VAL A 514 14.70 -12.37 -19.46
N GLN A 515 14.99 -12.28 -18.17
CA GLN A 515 16.28 -12.62 -17.60
C GLN A 515 16.11 -13.77 -16.60
N VAL A 516 16.76 -14.89 -16.91
CA VAL A 516 16.85 -16.06 -16.04
C VAL A 516 18.14 -15.96 -15.24
N GLU A 517 18.05 -16.17 -13.92
CA GLU A 517 19.22 -16.16 -13.05
C GLU A 517 20.21 -17.27 -13.43
N LYS A 518 21.49 -16.91 -13.59
CA LYS A 518 22.54 -17.88 -13.85
C LYS A 518 22.84 -18.69 -12.58
N LEU A 519 22.49 -19.97 -12.60
CA LEU A 519 22.73 -20.88 -11.48
C LEU A 519 24.22 -21.24 -11.35
N THR A 520 24.71 -21.31 -10.11
CA THR A 520 26.09 -21.74 -9.85
C THR A 520 26.28 -23.18 -10.33
N GLY A 521 27.33 -23.42 -11.12
CA GLY A 521 27.64 -24.76 -11.68
C GLY A 521 26.96 -25.07 -13.01
N TYR A 522 26.02 -24.23 -13.46
CA TYR A 522 25.30 -24.40 -14.73
C TYR A 522 25.76 -23.40 -15.80
N ILE A 523 25.55 -23.78 -17.05
CA ILE A 523 25.64 -22.92 -18.24
C ILE A 523 24.30 -22.97 -18.99
N PHE A 524 23.98 -21.88 -19.68
CA PHE A 524 22.82 -21.84 -20.58
C PHE A 524 23.14 -22.56 -21.88
N MET A 525 22.13 -23.23 -22.43
CA MET A 525 22.20 -23.96 -23.69
C MET A 525 21.97 -23.05 -24.89
N PRO A 526 22.45 -23.42 -26.09
CA PRO A 526 22.32 -22.58 -27.27
C PRO A 526 20.86 -22.30 -27.59
N LYS A 527 20.56 -21.03 -27.89
CA LYS A 527 19.20 -20.62 -28.25
C LYS A 527 18.82 -21.11 -29.65
N GLN A 528 17.52 -21.36 -29.86
CA GLN A 528 16.92 -21.65 -31.18
C GLN A 528 17.63 -22.78 -31.96
N SER A 529 17.89 -23.89 -31.27
CA SER A 529 18.68 -25.00 -31.81
C SER A 529 17.85 -25.99 -32.64
N GLY A 530 16.54 -26.03 -32.44
CA GLY A 530 15.59 -26.90 -33.13
C GLY A 530 14.93 -26.26 -34.35
N GLN A 531 14.06 -27.03 -35.01
CA GLN A 531 13.12 -26.53 -36.02
C GLN A 531 11.83 -26.00 -35.37
N ASP A 532 11.49 -26.52 -34.19
CA ASP A 532 10.34 -26.09 -33.40
C ASP A 532 10.80 -25.11 -32.32
N VAL A 533 10.59 -23.82 -32.61
CA VAL A 533 11.00 -22.73 -31.71
C VAL A 533 10.21 -22.71 -30.39
N THR A 534 9.11 -23.45 -30.28
CA THR A 534 8.25 -23.46 -29.08
C THR A 534 8.80 -24.30 -27.93
N VAL A 535 9.87 -25.05 -28.19
CA VAL A 535 10.56 -25.91 -27.22
C VAL A 535 12.06 -25.59 -27.16
N ASP A 536 12.50 -24.52 -27.79
CA ASP A 536 13.90 -24.12 -27.84
C ASP A 536 14.27 -23.16 -26.72
N SER A 537 15.51 -23.23 -26.25
CA SER A 537 16.05 -22.19 -25.37
C SER A 537 16.02 -20.83 -26.09
N ASN A 538 15.67 -19.74 -25.39
CA ASN A 538 15.67 -18.38 -25.94
C ASN A 538 16.68 -17.45 -25.27
N VAL A 539 17.28 -17.88 -24.16
CA VAL A 539 18.24 -17.06 -23.42
C VAL A 539 19.64 -17.18 -24.03
N SER A 540 20.38 -16.06 -24.00
CA SER A 540 21.81 -16.03 -24.33
C SER A 540 22.68 -16.65 -23.22
N GLU A 541 23.99 -16.72 -23.43
CA GLU A 541 24.96 -17.14 -22.40
C GLU A 541 24.95 -16.30 -21.10
N THR A 542 24.34 -15.11 -21.17
CA THR A 542 24.14 -14.20 -20.04
C THR A 542 22.80 -14.43 -19.30
N GLY A 543 21.94 -15.31 -19.81
CA GLY A 543 20.61 -15.59 -19.25
C GLY A 543 19.53 -14.62 -19.70
N VAL A 544 19.82 -13.72 -20.64
CA VAL A 544 18.85 -12.72 -21.14
C VAL A 544 18.40 -13.10 -22.55
N THR A 545 17.09 -13.00 -22.80
CA THR A 545 16.49 -13.20 -24.13
C THR A 545 16.79 -12.06 -25.09
N ASP A 546 16.56 -12.31 -26.39
CA ASP A 546 16.33 -11.22 -27.34
C ASP A 546 15.07 -10.41 -26.97
N ALA A 547 14.86 -9.30 -27.67
CA ALA A 547 13.66 -8.48 -27.48
C ALA A 547 12.41 -9.22 -27.97
N ILE A 548 11.44 -9.40 -27.08
CA ILE A 548 10.18 -10.09 -27.34
C ILE A 548 9.10 -9.06 -27.57
N THR A 549 8.64 -8.90 -28.81
CA THR A 549 7.45 -8.10 -29.11
C THR A 549 6.22 -8.95 -28.82
N LEU A 550 5.63 -8.74 -27.65
CA LEU A 550 4.48 -9.50 -27.19
C LEU A 550 3.21 -8.94 -27.84
N LEU A 551 2.59 -9.72 -28.72
CA LEU A 551 1.33 -9.35 -29.40
C LEU A 551 0.16 -10.28 -29.04
N HIS A 552 0.47 -11.46 -28.51
CA HIS A 552 -0.47 -12.45 -27.98
C HIS A 552 0.17 -13.10 -26.75
N ASP A 553 -0.56 -14.00 -26.07
CA ASP A 553 0.07 -14.84 -25.05
C ASP A 553 1.25 -15.60 -25.66
N ASP A 554 2.40 -15.55 -25.01
CA ASP A 554 3.60 -16.28 -25.42
C ASP A 554 4.18 -17.01 -24.21
N LEU A 555 4.00 -18.33 -24.20
CA LEU A 555 4.43 -19.22 -23.12
C LEU A 555 5.62 -20.08 -23.54
N THR A 556 6.35 -19.64 -24.56
CA THR A 556 7.47 -20.37 -25.17
C THR A 556 8.81 -19.75 -24.83
N ILE A 557 8.87 -18.91 -23.78
CA ILE A 557 10.10 -18.23 -23.36
C ILE A 557 10.89 -19.13 -22.39
N ASP A 558 11.74 -19.91 -22.97
CA ASP A 558 12.33 -21.10 -22.41
C ASP A 558 13.84 -20.92 -22.19
N ALA A 559 14.39 -21.55 -21.15
CA ALA A 559 15.82 -21.54 -20.84
C ALA A 559 16.35 -22.93 -20.47
N GLY A 560 17.09 -23.54 -21.40
CA GLY A 560 17.81 -24.79 -21.15
C GLY A 560 19.09 -24.51 -20.38
N VAL A 561 19.34 -25.29 -19.33
CA VAL A 561 20.59 -25.23 -18.56
C VAL A 561 21.20 -26.62 -18.42
N ASN A 562 22.53 -26.70 -18.40
CA ASN A 562 23.23 -27.93 -18.04
C ASN A 562 24.42 -27.63 -17.12
N THR A 563 24.77 -28.60 -16.30
CA THR A 563 25.98 -28.60 -15.48
C THR A 563 27.23 -28.53 -16.35
N LYS A 564 28.27 -27.82 -15.88
CA LYS A 564 29.61 -27.97 -16.45
C LYS A 564 30.13 -29.37 -16.13
N ALA A 565 30.06 -30.29 -17.08
CA ALA A 565 30.43 -31.70 -16.87
C ALA A 565 31.87 -31.91 -16.35
N PHE A 566 32.81 -31.00 -16.66
CA PHE A 566 34.18 -31.06 -16.12
C PHE A 566 34.70 -29.66 -15.79
N ARG A 567 35.13 -29.46 -14.53
CA ARG A 567 35.96 -28.33 -14.12
C ARG A 567 37.29 -28.86 -13.60
N LEU A 568 38.29 -28.89 -14.48
CA LEU A 568 39.64 -29.34 -14.15
C LEU A 568 40.52 -28.13 -13.89
N ASP A 569 40.38 -27.54 -12.70
CA ASP A 569 41.27 -26.47 -12.27
C ASP A 569 42.68 -27.05 -12.02
N VAL A 570 43.73 -26.28 -12.29
CA VAL A 570 45.12 -26.67 -11.98
C VAL A 570 45.31 -26.64 -10.46
N LYS A 571 45.36 -27.80 -9.82
CA LYS A 571 45.58 -27.90 -8.36
C LYS A 571 47.07 -27.81 -7.99
N ALA A 572 47.95 -28.21 -8.90
CA ALA A 572 49.40 -28.09 -8.78
C ALA A 572 50.04 -28.06 -10.18
N PRO A 573 51.19 -27.38 -10.35
CA PRO A 573 51.96 -27.47 -11.58
C PRO A 573 52.48 -28.89 -11.79
N HIS A 574 52.66 -29.29 -13.04
CA HIS A 574 53.19 -30.61 -13.34
C HIS A 574 54.65 -30.78 -12.88
N ASN A 575 55.09 -32.03 -12.72
CA ASN A 575 56.47 -32.37 -12.35
C ASN A 575 57.24 -33.13 -13.44
N PHE A 576 56.74 -33.13 -14.68
CA PHE A 576 57.39 -33.80 -15.82
C PHE A 576 58.60 -33.03 -16.36
N ASN A 577 59.71 -33.74 -16.58
CA ASN A 577 60.99 -33.19 -17.04
C ASN A 577 61.05 -32.97 -18.56
N ASP A 578 60.13 -33.57 -19.32
CA ASP A 578 60.06 -33.52 -20.77
C ASP A 578 58.97 -32.56 -21.31
N VAL A 579 58.36 -31.77 -20.42
CA VAL A 579 57.38 -30.74 -20.77
C VAL A 579 58.06 -29.37 -20.63
N PRO A 580 58.35 -28.66 -21.75
CA PRO A 580 58.93 -27.33 -21.70
C PRO A 580 58.01 -26.33 -21.00
N ALA A 581 58.57 -25.44 -20.18
CA ALA A 581 57.80 -24.45 -19.40
C ALA A 581 56.94 -23.50 -20.26
N ASN A 582 57.24 -23.38 -21.56
CA ASN A 582 56.53 -22.54 -22.53
C ASN A 582 55.71 -23.37 -23.53
N LEU A 583 55.50 -24.67 -23.30
CA LEU A 583 54.62 -25.47 -24.14
C LEU A 583 53.18 -24.98 -24.01
N TRP A 584 52.46 -24.84 -25.12
CA TRP A 584 51.06 -24.37 -25.13
C TRP A 584 50.13 -25.22 -24.25
N ALA A 585 50.48 -26.49 -24.02
CA ALA A 585 49.72 -27.45 -23.23
C ALA A 585 50.15 -27.51 -21.74
N THR A 586 51.07 -26.68 -21.27
CA THR A 586 51.64 -26.75 -19.91
C THR A 586 50.56 -26.75 -18.81
N ASP A 587 49.60 -25.83 -18.89
CA ASP A 587 48.51 -25.75 -17.90
C ASP A 587 47.53 -26.91 -18.03
N ALA A 588 47.26 -27.37 -19.26
CA ALA A 588 46.40 -28.53 -19.51
C ALA A 588 47.03 -29.81 -18.95
N ILE A 589 48.34 -30.01 -19.13
CA ILE A 589 49.12 -31.12 -18.58
C ILE A 589 49.09 -31.07 -17.04
N SER A 590 49.27 -29.88 -16.46
CA SER A 590 49.16 -29.66 -15.02
C SER A 590 47.76 -29.98 -14.48
N ALA A 591 46.71 -29.60 -15.21
CA ALA A 591 45.32 -29.90 -14.84
C ALA A 591 45.03 -31.40 -14.88
N VAL A 592 45.41 -32.12 -15.94
CA VAL A 592 45.15 -33.57 -16.04
C VAL A 592 46.00 -34.38 -15.06
N GLN A 593 47.22 -33.95 -14.73
CA GLN A 593 48.03 -34.61 -13.71
C GLN A 593 47.47 -34.35 -12.30
N SER A 594 47.24 -33.09 -11.95
CA SER A 594 46.84 -32.71 -10.59
C SER A 594 45.40 -33.14 -10.24
N ASN A 595 44.60 -33.49 -11.25
CA ASN A 595 43.29 -34.13 -11.08
C ASN A 595 43.32 -35.66 -11.31
N HIS A 596 44.51 -36.28 -11.34
CA HIS A 596 44.67 -37.74 -11.44
C HIS A 596 44.01 -38.36 -12.67
N ILE A 597 43.95 -37.63 -13.79
CA ILE A 597 43.43 -38.13 -15.06
C ILE A 597 44.53 -38.88 -15.82
N ALA A 598 45.75 -38.33 -15.83
CA ALA A 598 46.92 -38.94 -16.46
C ALA A 598 48.17 -38.81 -15.56
N ALA A 599 48.97 -39.87 -15.45
CA ALA A 599 50.20 -39.90 -14.64
C ALA A 599 51.50 -39.77 -15.45
N GLY A 600 51.40 -39.60 -16.77
CA GLY A 600 52.53 -39.69 -17.70
C GLY A 600 52.92 -41.13 -18.02
N ILE A 601 54.12 -41.33 -18.55
CA ILE A 601 54.61 -42.62 -19.07
C ILE A 601 55.66 -43.29 -18.15
N GLY A 602 55.96 -42.68 -17.00
CA GLY A 602 57.01 -43.12 -16.07
C GLY A 602 58.28 -42.26 -16.16
N GLU A 603 59.22 -42.49 -15.23
CA GLU A 603 60.52 -41.78 -15.17
C GLU A 603 60.43 -40.24 -15.14
N GLY A 604 59.32 -39.69 -14.65
CA GLY A 604 59.09 -38.24 -14.65
C GLY A 604 58.85 -37.66 -16.04
N LYS A 605 58.32 -38.44 -16.99
CA LYS A 605 58.00 -37.99 -18.36
C LYS A 605 56.50 -38.06 -18.65
N PHE A 606 55.98 -37.08 -19.38
CA PHE A 606 54.61 -37.05 -19.90
C PHE A 606 54.51 -37.61 -21.32
N ALA A 607 55.53 -37.37 -22.15
CA ALA A 607 55.58 -37.58 -23.59
C ALA A 607 54.43 -36.87 -24.37
N PRO A 608 54.48 -35.53 -24.50
CA PRO A 608 53.40 -34.74 -25.13
C PRO A 608 53.00 -35.16 -26.55
N ASP A 609 53.96 -35.67 -27.33
CA ASP A 609 53.76 -36.06 -28.72
C ASP A 609 53.45 -37.55 -28.90
N MET A 610 53.32 -38.31 -27.80
CA MET A 610 53.00 -39.74 -27.84
C MET A 610 51.57 -39.96 -28.35
N LYS A 611 51.42 -40.86 -29.32
CA LYS A 611 50.09 -41.34 -29.73
C LYS A 611 49.52 -42.28 -28.68
N VAL A 612 48.34 -41.95 -28.17
CA VAL A 612 47.59 -42.81 -27.24
C VAL A 612 46.64 -43.74 -27.99
N THR A 613 46.43 -44.94 -27.46
CA THR A 613 45.46 -45.91 -27.97
C THR A 613 44.03 -45.52 -27.58
N ARG A 614 43.02 -46.11 -28.24
CA ARG A 614 41.60 -45.90 -27.89
C ARG A 614 41.27 -46.34 -26.46
N GLU A 615 41.93 -47.40 -25.97
CA GLU A 615 41.75 -47.90 -24.59
C GLU A 615 42.30 -46.90 -23.56
N GLN A 616 43.47 -46.32 -23.82
CA GLN A 616 44.04 -45.27 -22.96
C GLN A 616 43.18 -44.01 -22.95
N TYR A 617 42.65 -43.61 -24.11
CA TYR A 617 41.73 -42.48 -24.20
C TYR A 617 40.44 -42.73 -23.41
N ALA A 618 39.86 -43.94 -23.50
CA ALA A 618 38.71 -44.33 -22.71
C ALA A 618 38.99 -44.27 -21.19
N GLN A 619 40.20 -44.67 -20.77
CA GLN A 619 40.61 -44.57 -19.37
C GLN A 619 40.72 -43.11 -18.89
N PHE A 620 41.23 -42.19 -19.71
CA PHE A 620 41.26 -40.77 -19.36
C PHE A 620 39.86 -40.20 -19.16
N LEU A 621 38.92 -40.54 -20.05
CA LEU A 621 37.52 -40.15 -19.90
C LEU A 621 36.89 -40.74 -18.63
N TYR A 622 37.13 -42.02 -18.34
CA TYR A 622 36.68 -42.65 -17.11
C TYR A 622 37.22 -41.95 -15.85
N ASN A 623 38.52 -41.63 -15.84
CA ASN A 623 39.14 -40.91 -14.73
C ASN A 623 38.58 -39.48 -14.58
N ALA A 624 38.33 -38.78 -15.69
CA ALA A 624 37.71 -37.46 -15.66
C ALA A 624 36.29 -37.50 -15.07
N ILE A 625 35.51 -38.54 -15.41
CA ILE A 625 34.15 -38.75 -14.87
C ILE A 625 34.19 -39.06 -13.36
N LEU A 626 35.14 -39.89 -12.90
CA LEU A 626 35.29 -40.19 -11.48
C LEU A 626 35.67 -38.94 -10.67
N ASN A 627 36.63 -38.15 -11.15
CA ASN A 627 37.08 -36.93 -10.47
C ASN A 627 36.08 -35.77 -10.58
N GLY A 628 35.22 -35.76 -11.62
CA GLY A 628 34.11 -34.81 -11.75
C GLY A 628 32.97 -35.06 -10.75
N ARG A 629 32.80 -36.30 -10.26
CA ARG A 629 31.76 -36.67 -9.29
C ARG A 629 32.14 -36.44 -7.83
N SER A 630 33.41 -36.18 -7.52
CA SER A 630 33.88 -35.97 -6.13
C SER A 630 33.61 -34.56 -5.56
N HIS A 631 32.95 -33.68 -6.33
CA HIS A 631 32.56 -32.32 -5.91
C HIS A 631 31.07 -32.01 -6.11
N GLN A 632 30.22 -33.04 -6.24
CA GLN A 632 28.76 -32.89 -6.12
C GLN A 632 28.28 -33.12 -4.69
#